data_AF-A0A1I2WKJ1-F1
#
_entry.id   AF-A0A1I2WKJ1-F1
#
_cell.length_a   1.000
_cell.length_b   1.000
_cell.length_c   1.000
_cell.angle_alpha   90.00
_cell.angle_beta   90.00
_cell.angle_gamma   90.00
#
_symmetry.space_group_name_H-M   'P 1'
#
loop_
_entity.id
_entity.type
_entity.pdbx_description
1 polymer ?
#
loop_
_entity_poly.entity_id
_entity_poly.type
_entity_poly.pdbx_seq_one_letter_code
_entity_poly.pdbx_strand_id
1 'polypeptide(L)'
;MIASTLTLHAEARLQQRAIPLYVVELLEQFGSVARCGQAERLTFDKQARKRLARHLGGPRSLRVIDRWLDVYAVIGDSGHLITTAHRTGRFHRP
;
A
#
# COMPACT_ATOMS: atom_id res chain seq x y z
N MET A 1 -1.12 13.26 -4.84
CA MET A 1 -2.60 13.26 -4.82
C MET A 1 -3.04 11.82 -4.73
N ILE A 2 -3.71 11.51 -3.63
CA ILE A 2 -4.32 10.21 -3.36
C ILE A 2 -5.53 10.10 -4.29
N ALA A 3 -5.62 9.01 -5.05
CA ALA A 3 -6.78 8.75 -5.87
C ALA A 3 -7.97 8.29 -5.00
N SER A 4 -7.69 7.59 -3.90
CA SER A 4 -8.73 7.11 -2.99
C SER A 4 -9.04 8.09 -1.86
N THR A 5 -10.32 8.19 -1.51
CA THR A 5 -10.75 8.97 -0.33
C THR A 5 -10.57 8.15 0.95
N LEU A 6 -10.03 8.75 2.02
CA LEU A 6 -9.85 8.09 3.32
C LEU A 6 -11.17 7.90 4.06
N THR A 7 -11.41 6.69 4.56
CA THR A 7 -12.46 6.45 5.57
C THR A 7 -11.94 6.77 6.97
N LEU A 8 -12.85 7.04 7.91
CA LEU A 8 -12.51 7.19 9.33
C LEU A 8 -11.77 5.94 9.89
N HIS A 9 -12.13 4.75 9.41
CA HIS A 9 -11.44 3.52 9.79
C HIS A 9 -9.99 3.51 9.30
N ALA A 10 -9.75 3.88 8.04
CA ALA A 10 -8.41 3.91 7.48
C ALA A 10 -7.52 4.95 8.16
N GLU A 11 -8.05 6.15 8.42
CA GLU A 11 -7.32 7.22 9.12
C GLU A 11 -6.85 6.75 10.51
N ALA A 12 -7.75 6.15 11.30
CA ALA A 12 -7.42 5.59 12.60
C ALA A 12 -6.33 4.49 12.50
N ARG A 13 -6.40 3.62 11.48
CA ARG A 13 -5.40 2.54 11.29
C ARG A 13 -4.03 3.07 10.88
N LEU A 14 -3.96 4.12 10.06
CA LEU A 14 -2.70 4.77 9.69
C LEU A 14 -1.98 5.28 10.95
N GLN A 15 -2.70 5.99 11.81
CA GLN A 15 -2.17 6.51 13.07
C GLN A 15 -1.73 5.38 14.01
N GLN A 16 -2.61 4.40 14.29
CA GLN A 16 -2.32 3.29 15.21
C GLN A 16 -1.12 2.45 14.80
N ARG A 17 -0.81 2.39 13.49
CA ARG A 17 0.25 1.53 12.94
C ARG A 17 1.49 2.29 12.51
N ALA A 18 1.55 3.60 12.80
CA ALA A 18 2.62 4.50 12.37
C ALA A 18 2.95 4.34 10.88
N ILE A 19 1.90 4.30 10.04
CA ILE A 19 2.02 4.23 8.58
C ILE A 19 1.75 5.64 8.05
N PRO A 20 2.77 6.31 7.49
CA PRO A 20 2.59 7.61 6.86
C PRO A 20 1.62 7.53 5.69
N LEU A 21 0.78 8.56 5.51
CA LEU A 21 -0.13 8.64 4.37
C LEU A 21 0.59 8.56 3.02
N TYR A 22 1.81 9.09 2.94
CA TYR A 22 2.68 8.98 1.78
C TYR A 22 2.94 7.53 1.33
N VAL A 23 2.98 6.57 2.25
CA VAL A 23 3.13 5.14 1.90
C VAL A 23 1.92 4.63 1.12
N VAL A 24 0.71 5.13 1.44
CA VAL A 24 -0.51 4.80 0.71
C VAL A 24 -0.46 5.38 -0.70
N GLU A 25 -0.01 6.63 -0.85
CA GLU A 25 0.15 7.25 -2.17
C GLU A 25 1.12 6.44 -3.05
N LEU A 26 2.23 5.94 -2.47
CA LEU A 26 3.16 5.07 -3.17
C LEU A 26 2.53 3.71 -3.54
N LEU A 27 1.65 3.16 -2.70
CA LEU A 27 0.91 1.93 -3.01
C LEU A 27 -0.06 2.14 -4.16
N GLU A 28 -0.80 3.25 -4.18
CA GLU A 28 -1.73 3.56 -5.28
C GLU A 28 -1.01 3.78 -6.61
N GLN A 29 0.14 4.46 -6.59
CA GLN A 29 0.87 4.77 -7.82
C GLN A 29 1.73 3.61 -8.34
N PHE A 30 2.37 2.86 -7.45
CA PHE A 30 3.38 1.86 -7.82
C PHE A 30 3.07 0.45 -7.36
N GLY A 31 2.13 0.27 -6.43
CA GLY A 31 1.73 -1.03 -5.90
C GLY A 31 1.19 -1.96 -6.98
N SER A 32 1.13 -3.25 -6.66
CA SER A 32 0.43 -4.23 -7.46
C SER A 32 -0.95 -4.48 -6.86
N VAL A 33 -1.94 -4.50 -7.73
CA VAL A 33 -3.36 -4.71 -7.40
C VAL A 33 -3.65 -6.22 -7.39
N ALA A 34 -4.35 -6.68 -6.37
CA ALA A 34 -4.93 -8.02 -6.33
C ALA A 34 -6.39 -7.94 -5.87
N ARG A 35 -7.29 -8.57 -6.63
CA ARG A 35 -8.71 -8.63 -6.27
C ARG A 35 -8.90 -9.50 -5.01
N CYS A 36 -9.76 -9.04 -4.10
CA CYS A 36 -10.06 -9.71 -2.83
C CYS A 36 -11.54 -9.51 -2.49
N GLY A 37 -12.42 -10.32 -3.10
CA GLY A 37 -13.87 -10.14 -2.98
C GLY A 37 -14.35 -8.86 -3.67
N GLN A 38 -15.07 -8.01 -2.94
CA GLN A 38 -15.58 -6.69 -3.38
C GLN A 38 -14.61 -5.54 -3.08
N ALA A 39 -13.32 -5.85 -3.10
CA ALA A 39 -12.26 -4.91 -2.78
C ALA A 39 -10.99 -5.29 -3.55
N GLU A 40 -10.08 -4.33 -3.58
CA GLU A 40 -8.74 -4.47 -4.13
C GLU A 40 -7.71 -4.31 -3.03
N ARG A 41 -6.65 -5.12 -3.11
CA ARG A 41 -5.51 -5.03 -2.21
C ARG A 41 -4.28 -4.59 -2.98
N LEU A 42 -3.68 -3.49 -2.52
CA LEU A 42 -2.43 -2.95 -3.05
C LEU A 42 -1.25 -3.43 -2.20
N THR A 43 -0.17 -3.88 -2.85
CA THR A 43 1.03 -4.36 -2.16
C THR A 43 2.31 -3.97 -2.90
N PHE A 44 3.43 -3.85 -2.19
CA PHE A 44 4.76 -3.74 -2.80
C PHE A 44 5.37 -5.13 -3.08
N ASP A 45 4.84 -5.82 -4.08
CA ASP A 45 5.46 -7.03 -4.60
C ASP A 45 6.80 -6.76 -5.33
N LYS A 46 7.42 -7.81 -5.88
CA LYS A 46 8.70 -7.69 -6.59
C LYS A 46 8.64 -6.70 -7.77
N GLN A 47 7.53 -6.62 -8.50
CA GLN A 47 7.40 -5.72 -9.64
C GLN A 47 7.11 -4.29 -9.19
N ALA A 48 6.24 -4.12 -8.20
CA ALA A 48 5.96 -2.84 -7.56
C ALA A 48 7.22 -2.20 -6.97
N ARG A 49 8.04 -2.99 -6.25
CA ARG A 49 9.33 -2.52 -5.71
C ARG A 49 10.29 -2.08 -6.81
N LYS A 50 10.31 -2.74 -7.98
CA LYS A 50 11.11 -2.30 -9.13
C LYS A 50 10.62 -0.97 -9.70
N ARG A 51 9.31 -0.80 -9.88
CA ARG A 51 8.70 0.47 -10.32
C ARG A 51 9.02 1.60 -9.35
N LEU A 52 8.83 1.33 -8.06
CA LEU A 52 9.09 2.27 -6.99
C LEU A 52 10.57 2.67 -6.91
N ALA A 53 11.49 1.70 -6.98
CA ALA A 53 12.92 1.96 -7.00
C ALA A 53 13.29 2.88 -8.17
N ARG A 54 12.77 2.63 -9.38
CA ARG A 54 13.02 3.49 -10.54
C ARG A 54 12.54 4.92 -10.31
N HIS A 55 11.37 5.09 -9.68
CA HIS A 55 10.83 6.41 -9.34
C HIS A 55 11.70 7.13 -8.29
N LEU A 56 12.18 6.42 -7.27
CA LEU A 56 12.96 6.96 -6.17
C LEU A 56 14.48 7.07 -6.48
N GLY A 57 14.91 6.93 -7.74
CA GLY A 57 16.33 7.08 -8.13
C GLY A 57 17.22 5.83 -7.96
N GLY A 58 16.63 4.65 -7.86
CA GLY A 58 17.31 3.35 -7.94
C GLY A 58 17.08 2.42 -6.74
N PRO A 59 17.63 1.19 -6.74
CA PRO A 59 17.37 0.21 -5.69
C PRO A 59 17.82 0.62 -4.28
N ARG A 60 18.85 1.48 -4.16
CA ARG A 60 19.39 1.91 -2.86
C ARG A 60 18.42 2.82 -2.10
N SER A 61 17.57 3.58 -2.78
CA SER A 61 16.62 4.49 -2.12
C SER A 61 15.47 3.76 -1.42
N LEU A 62 15.20 2.49 -1.79
CA LEU A 62 14.23 1.65 -1.08
C LEU A 62 14.59 1.45 0.40
N ARG A 63 15.87 1.57 0.78
CA ARG A 63 16.31 1.45 2.18
C ARG A 63 15.66 2.49 3.10
N VAL A 64 15.33 3.67 2.58
CA VAL A 64 14.72 4.76 3.35
C VAL A 64 13.28 4.41 3.77
N ILE A 65 12.60 3.57 2.99
CA ILE A 65 11.20 3.20 3.21
C ILE A 65 11.03 1.71 3.51
N ASP A 66 12.12 0.99 3.79
CA ASP A 66 12.16 -0.47 3.93
C ASP A 66 11.14 -0.97 4.96
N ARG A 67 11.00 -0.26 6.08
CA ARG A 67 10.01 -0.51 7.13
C ARG A 67 8.58 -0.60 6.62
N TRP A 68 8.25 0.11 5.54
CA TRP A 68 6.90 0.16 4.97
C TRP A 68 6.74 -0.65 3.68
N LEU A 69 7.78 -1.35 3.21
CA LEU A 69 7.69 -2.18 2.00
C LEU A 69 6.85 -3.45 2.20
N ASP A 70 6.51 -3.79 3.43
CA ASP A 70 5.55 -4.86 3.74
C ASP A 70 4.19 -4.29 4.15
N VAL A 71 3.93 -2.99 3.97
CA VAL A 71 2.58 -2.43 4.12
C VAL A 71 1.71 -2.80 2.92
N TYR A 72 0.42 -3.00 3.18
CA TYR A 72 -0.62 -3.13 2.17
C TYR A 72 -1.81 -2.21 2.47
N ALA A 73 -2.55 -1.87 1.43
CA ALA A 73 -3.78 -1.10 1.49
C ALA A 73 -4.94 -1.94 0.92
N VAL A 74 -6.15 -1.72 1.44
CA VAL A 74 -7.39 -2.29 0.91
C VAL A 74 -8.30 -1.16 0.49
N ILE A 75 -8.71 -1.17 -0.77
CA ILE A 75 -9.59 -0.18 -1.39
C ILE A 75 -10.89 -0.88 -1.74
N GLY A 76 -12.02 -0.29 -1.34
CA GLY A 76 -13.34 -0.80 -1.69
C GLY A 76 -13.71 -0.48 -3.14
N ASP A 77 -14.74 -1.13 -3.68
CA ASP A 77 -15.21 -0.90 -5.05
C ASP A 77 -15.66 0.54 -5.34
N SER A 78 -15.98 1.32 -4.30
CA SER A 78 -16.29 2.75 -4.39
C SER A 78 -15.04 3.66 -4.42
N GLY A 79 -13.83 3.09 -4.43
CA GLY A 79 -12.58 3.85 -4.43
C GLY A 79 -12.22 4.46 -3.07
N HIS A 80 -12.85 4.01 -1.98
CA HIS A 80 -12.49 4.45 -0.63
C HIS A 80 -11.39 3.56 -0.04
N LEU A 81 -10.41 4.17 0.62
CA LEU A 81 -9.43 3.43 1.40
C LEU A 81 -10.11 2.88 2.66
N ILE A 82 -10.26 1.56 2.71
CA ILE A 82 -10.91 0.86 3.83
C ILE A 82 -9.90 0.67 4.95
N THR A 83 -8.71 0.13 4.67
CA THR A 83 -7.70 -0.14 5.71
C THR A 83 -6.28 -0.20 5.17
N THR A 84 -5.30 -0.04 6.07
CA THR A 84 -3.87 -0.20 5.80
C THR A 84 -3.20 -0.97 6.92
N ALA A 85 -2.33 -1.93 6.61
CA ALA A 85 -1.63 -2.71 7.62
C ALA A 85 -0.23 -3.16 7.19
N HIS A 86 0.60 -3.52 8.17
CA HIS A 86 1.82 -4.29 7.94
C HIS A 86 1.46 -5.75 7.66
N ARG A 87 2.09 -6.34 6.65
CA ARG A 87 1.92 -7.74 6.29
C ARG A 87 2.77 -8.61 7.21
N THR A 88 2.11 -9.43 8.03
CA THR A 88 2.78 -10.38 8.95
C THR A 88 2.89 -11.80 8.39
N GLY A 89 2.26 -12.08 7.24
CA GLY A 89 2.25 -13.41 6.61
C GLY A 89 2.07 -13.35 5.10
N ARG A 90 2.07 -14.50 4.43
CA ARG A 90 1.79 -14.53 2.98
C ARG A 90 0.29 -14.36 2.74
N PHE A 91 -0.07 -13.57 1.74
CA PHE A 91 -1.46 -13.56 1.27
C PHE A 91 -1.78 -14.88 0.57
N HIS A 92 -2.93 -15.47 0.91
CA HIS A 92 -3.50 -16.52 0.10
C HIS A 92 -3.86 -15.93 -1.28
N ARG A 93 -3.41 -16.59 -2.34
CA ARG A 93 -3.87 -16.26 -3.70
C ARG A 93 -5.16 -17.03 -3.91
N PRO A 94 -6.26 -16.37 -4.28
CA PRO A 94 -7.48 -17.07 -4.67
C PRO A 94 -7.24 -17.91 -5.92
#